data_AF-A0A6N7SKN1-F1
#
_entry.id   AF-A0A6N7SKN1-F1
#
_cell.length_a   1.000
_cell.length_b   1.000
_cell.length_c   1.000
_cell.angle_alpha   90.00
_cell.angle_beta   90.00
_cell.angle_gamma   90.00
#
_symmetry.space_group_name_H-M   'P 1'
#
loop_
_entity.id
_entity.type
_entity.pdbx_description
1 polymer ?
#
loop_
_entity_poly.entity_id
_entity_poly.type
_entity_poly.pdbx_seq_one_letter_code
_entity_poly.pdbx_strand_id
1 'polypeptide(L)'
;MKKSQRPGKGRSLSLVHHLAAYEAIKELSSDRGYPIDKLCKYLKITRSAYYHWLNHPKSANELQNESLSTEIRKIHELHPDMGYRRIRDELFGHKGMHVNDKRVLRICRKCDIKSNINL
;
A
#
# COMPACT_ATOMS: atom_id res chain seq x y z
N MET A 1 -19.43 30.15 17.95
CA MET A 1 -19.43 28.94 17.10
C MET A 1 -18.08 28.25 17.23
N LYS A 2 -18.01 27.08 17.88
CA LYS A 2 -16.75 26.36 18.15
C LYS A 2 -16.29 25.63 16.87
N LYS A 3 -15.16 26.03 16.27
CA LYS A 3 -14.53 25.28 15.18
C LYS A 3 -13.96 23.99 15.78
N SER A 4 -14.63 22.87 15.50
CA SER A 4 -14.17 21.53 15.84
C SER A 4 -12.87 21.25 15.09
N GLN A 5 -11.78 21.25 15.86
CA GLN A 5 -10.46 20.81 15.42
C GLN A 5 -10.49 19.28 15.33
N ARG A 6 -10.75 18.73 14.14
CA ARG A 6 -10.55 17.30 13.90
C ARG A 6 -9.03 17.08 13.82
N PRO A 7 -8.40 16.35 14.76
CA PRO A 7 -7.00 15.98 14.57
C PRO A 7 -6.97 15.05 13.37
N GLY A 8 -6.21 15.42 12.34
CA GLY A 8 -5.95 14.56 11.21
C GLY A 8 -5.50 13.21 11.74
N LYS A 9 -6.31 12.17 11.50
CA LYS A 9 -6.03 10.79 11.88
C LYS A 9 -4.77 10.39 11.14
N GLY A 10 -3.62 10.61 11.78
CA GLY A 10 -2.32 10.19 11.29
C GLY A 10 -2.47 8.72 10.94
N ARG A 11 -2.21 8.38 9.67
CA ARG A 11 -2.12 7.00 9.22
C ARG A 11 -1.20 6.30 10.22
N SER A 12 -1.75 5.42 11.04
CA SER A 12 -0.98 4.82 12.12
C SER A 12 0.15 4.03 11.49
N LEU A 13 1.37 4.55 11.60
CA LEU A 13 2.60 3.87 11.13
C LEU A 13 2.74 2.47 11.79
N SER A 14 1.99 2.22 12.87
CA SER A 14 1.88 0.94 13.57
C SER A 14 1.40 -0.22 12.70
N LEU A 15 0.63 0.05 11.63
CA LEU A 15 0.18 -1.01 10.72
C LEU A 15 1.34 -1.55 9.87
N VAL A 16 2.31 -0.71 9.53
CA VAL A 16 3.46 -1.07 8.71
C VAL A 16 4.61 -1.60 9.58
N HIS A 17 4.80 -1.03 10.76
CA HIS A 17 5.95 -1.33 11.64
C HIS A 17 5.94 -2.77 12.19
N HIS A 18 4.77 -3.41 12.30
CA HIS A 18 4.63 -4.76 12.85
C HIS A 18 4.08 -5.78 11.84
N LEU A 19 4.17 -5.53 10.53
CA LEU A 19 3.59 -6.41 9.49
C LEU A 19 4.02 -7.86 9.64
N ALA A 20 5.33 -8.11 9.73
CA ALA A 20 5.86 -9.47 9.87
C ALA A 20 5.32 -10.19 11.12
N ALA A 21 5.13 -9.45 12.21
CA ALA A 21 4.57 -10.01 13.44
C ALA A 21 3.06 -10.28 13.31
N TYR A 22 2.30 -9.42 12.64
CA TYR A 22 0.89 -9.69 12.35
C TYR A 22 0.69 -10.89 11.42
N GLU A 23 1.52 -11.00 10.37
CA GLU A 23 1.54 -12.15 9.46
C GLU A 23 1.85 -13.44 10.20
N ALA A 24 2.89 -13.46 11.04
CA ALA A 24 3.22 -14.60 11.88
C ALA A 24 2.08 -14.99 12.83
N ILE A 25 1.40 -14.02 13.46
CA ILE A 25 0.24 -14.30 14.32
C ILE A 25 -0.87 -14.97 13.52
N LYS A 26 -1.16 -14.45 12.32
CA LYS A 26 -2.21 -14.98 11.45
C LYS A 26 -1.91 -16.42 11.04
N GLU A 27 -0.71 -16.68 10.50
CA GLU A 27 -0.26 -18.00 10.06
C GLU A 27 -0.27 -19.01 11.23
N LEU A 28 0.33 -18.67 12.36
CA LEU A 28 0.35 -19.55 13.54
C LEU A 28 -1.05 -19.80 14.12
N SER A 29 -1.96 -18.82 14.04
CA SER A 29 -3.34 -19.01 14.49
C SER A 29 -4.16 -19.87 13.53
N SER A 30 -3.96 -19.73 12.21
CA SER A 30 -4.70 -20.45 11.17
C SER A 30 -4.21 -21.88 10.98
N ASP A 31 -2.89 -22.09 10.90
CA ASP A 31 -2.31 -23.39 10.52
C ASP A 31 -2.10 -24.30 11.72
N ARG A 32 -1.79 -23.73 12.88
CA ARG A 32 -1.42 -24.47 14.10
C ARG A 32 -2.47 -24.35 15.21
N GLY A 33 -3.51 -23.52 15.01
CA GLY A 33 -4.57 -23.31 16.00
C GLY A 33 -4.11 -22.58 17.26
N TYR A 34 -2.97 -21.87 17.23
CA TYR A 34 -2.48 -21.19 18.42
C TYR A 34 -3.39 -20.02 18.79
N PRO A 35 -3.68 -19.83 20.09
CA PRO A 35 -4.52 -18.72 20.54
C PRO A 35 -3.83 -17.37 20.29
N ILE A 36 -4.52 -16.50 19.55
CA ILE A 36 -4.07 -15.15 19.17
C ILE A 36 -3.59 -14.36 20.39
N ASP A 37 -4.24 -14.54 21.54
CA ASP A 37 -3.91 -13.84 22.79
C ASP A 37 -2.51 -14.16 23.31
N LYS A 38 -2.07 -15.42 23.16
CA LYS A 38 -0.72 -15.83 23.55
C LYS A 38 0.29 -15.29 22.56
N LEU A 39 0.03 -15.41 21.25
CA LEU A 39 0.92 -14.92 20.20
C LEU A 39 1.13 -13.40 20.30
N CYS A 40 0.05 -12.64 20.51
CA CYS A 40 0.11 -11.19 20.76
C CYS A 40 1.00 -10.87 21.97
N LYS A 41 0.86 -11.61 23.08
CA LYS A 41 1.70 -11.43 24.28
C LYS A 41 3.18 -11.73 24.00
N TYR A 42 3.48 -12.84 23.32
CA TYR A 42 4.86 -13.21 22.98
C TYR A 42 5.54 -12.16 22.10
N LEU A 43 4.82 -11.62 21.12
CA LEU A 43 5.33 -10.63 20.18
C LEU A 43 5.19 -9.19 20.69
N LYS A 44 4.75 -8.99 21.94
CA LYS A 44 4.54 -7.68 22.58
C LYS A 44 3.62 -6.75 21.77
N ILE A 45 2.58 -7.34 21.15
CA ILE A 45 1.57 -6.65 20.36
C ILE A 45 0.26 -6.59 21.15
N THR A 46 -0.43 -5.46 21.11
CA THR A 46 -1.79 -5.36 21.65
C THR A 46 -2.79 -6.06 20.74
N ARG A 47 -3.74 -6.81 21.30
CA ARG A 47 -4.81 -7.49 20.53
C ARG A 47 -5.57 -6.52 19.63
N SER A 48 -5.85 -5.31 20.11
CA SER A 48 -6.54 -4.26 19.34
C SER A 48 -5.77 -3.85 18.08
N ALA A 49 -4.43 -3.76 18.14
CA ALA A 49 -3.61 -3.47 16.97
C ALA A 49 -3.65 -4.60 15.94
N TYR A 50 -3.57 -5.86 16.39
CA TYR A 50 -3.70 -7.02 15.50
C TYR A 50 -5.06 -7.05 14.80
N TYR A 51 -6.16 -6.92 15.53
CA TYR A 51 -7.49 -6.90 14.92
C TYR A 51 -7.74 -5.64 14.09
N HIS A 52 -7.14 -4.50 14.45
CA HIS A 52 -7.19 -3.30 13.62
C HIS A 52 -6.48 -3.52 12.28
N TRP A 53 -5.35 -4.25 12.26
CA TRP A 53 -4.69 -4.66 11.02
C TRP A 53 -5.52 -5.69 10.23
N LEU A 54 -6.02 -6.73 10.92
CA LEU A 54 -6.78 -7.82 10.30
C LEU A 54 -8.05 -7.31 9.63
N ASN A 55 -8.75 -6.39 10.31
CA ASN A 55 -10.00 -5.82 9.84
C ASN A 55 -9.79 -4.49 9.11
N HIS A 56 -8.55 -4.05 8.81
CA HIS A 56 -8.34 -2.75 8.17
C HIS A 56 -8.91 -2.79 6.75
N PRO A 57 -10.04 -2.13 6.47
CA PRO A 57 -10.52 -2.05 5.11
C PRO A 57 -9.55 -1.13 4.35
N LYS A 58 -9.06 -1.58 3.20
CA LYS A 58 -8.26 -0.74 2.31
C LYS A 58 -9.01 0.57 2.09
N SER A 59 -8.37 1.69 2.36
CA SER A 59 -8.99 2.99 2.13
C SER A 59 -9.28 3.16 0.63
N ALA A 60 -10.26 3.99 0.26
CA ALA A 60 -10.54 4.30 -1.15
C ALA A 60 -9.28 4.77 -1.91
N ASN A 61 -8.38 5.48 -1.22
CA ASN A 61 -7.10 5.90 -1.78
C ASN A 61 -6.12 4.74 -2.02
N GLU A 62 -6.11 3.72 -1.15
CA GLU A 62 -5.30 2.51 -1.34
C GLU A 62 -5.81 1.68 -2.50
N LEU A 63 -7.13 1.48 -2.59
CA LEU A 63 -7.75 0.80 -3.74
C LEU A 63 -7.44 1.50 -5.05
N GLN A 64 -7.55 2.85 -5.09
CA GLN A 64 -7.14 3.61 -6.26
C GLN A 64 -5.65 3.49 -6.57
N ASN A 65 -4.78 3.47 -5.54
CA ASN A 65 -3.35 3.29 -5.76
C ASN A 65 -3.03 1.88 -6.29
N GLU A 66 -3.74 0.86 -5.84
CA GLU A 66 -3.61 -0.51 -6.36
C GLU A 66 -4.03 -0.59 -7.82
N SER A 67 -5.22 -0.07 -8.15
CA SER A 67 -5.71 0.00 -9.54
C SER A 67 -4.73 0.75 -10.44
N LEU A 68 -4.24 1.91 -9.98
CA LEU A 68 -3.24 2.70 -10.69
C LEU A 68 -1.90 1.96 -10.83
N SER A 69 -1.47 1.22 -9.80
CA SER A 69 -0.23 0.43 -9.86
C SER A 69 -0.31 -0.71 -10.88
N THR A 70 -1.46 -1.37 -10.98
CA THR A 70 -1.72 -2.39 -11.99
C THR A 70 -1.61 -1.80 -13.39
N GLU A 71 -2.17 -0.61 -13.60
CA GLU A 71 -2.11 0.05 -14.90
C GLU A 71 -0.69 0.50 -15.27
N ILE A 72 0.01 1.12 -14.33
CA ILE A 72 1.41 1.53 -14.49
C ILE A 72 2.28 0.31 -14.85
N ARG A 73 2.03 -0.85 -14.22
CA ARG A 73 2.75 -2.09 -14.53
C ARG A 73 2.49 -2.56 -15.96
N LYS A 74 1.24 -2.55 -16.42
CA LYS A 74 0.88 -2.93 -17.80
C LYS A 74 1.59 -2.05 -18.84
N ILE A 75 1.60 -0.73 -18.62
CA ILE A 75 2.28 0.21 -19.51
C ILE A 75 3.79 -0.08 -19.52
N HIS A 76 4.39 -0.34 -18.36
CA HIS A 76 5.81 -0.66 -18.27
C HIS A 76 6.17 -2.02 -18.89
N GLU A 77 5.31 -3.02 -18.79
CA GLU A 77 5.49 -4.32 -19.46
C GLU A 77 5.47 -4.18 -20.99
N LEU A 78 4.62 -3.31 -21.54
CA LEU A 78 4.58 -2.99 -22.97
C LEU A 78 5.78 -2.13 -23.41
N HIS A 79 6.21 -1.21 -22.55
CA HIS A 79 7.26 -0.24 -22.83
C HIS A 79 8.25 -0.12 -21.67
N PRO A 80 9.19 -1.08 -21.52
CA PRO A 80 10.12 -1.11 -20.40
C PRO A 80 11.16 0.04 -20.43
N ASP A 81 11.33 0.70 -21.58
CA ASP A 81 12.14 1.91 -21.76
C ASP A 81 11.46 3.16 -21.14
N MET A 82 10.14 3.12 -20.92
CA MET A 82 9.40 4.27 -20.44
C MET A 82 9.61 4.50 -18.95
N GLY A 83 10.14 5.68 -18.63
CA GLY A 83 10.13 6.21 -17.28
C GLY A 83 8.77 6.77 -16.86
N TYR A 84 8.63 7.06 -15.57
CA TYR A 84 7.36 7.48 -14.95
C TYR A 84 6.67 8.70 -15.61
N ARG A 85 7.42 9.60 -16.26
CA ARG A 85 6.83 10.75 -16.99
C ARG A 85 6.06 10.29 -18.23
N ARG A 86 6.66 9.41 -19.04
CA ARG A 86 6.01 8.85 -20.24
C ARG A 86 4.84 7.94 -19.84
N ILE A 87 4.99 7.16 -18.77
CA ILE A 87 3.89 6.35 -18.22
C ILE A 87 2.71 7.23 -17.78
N ARG A 88 2.95 8.40 -17.17
CA ARG A 88 1.89 9.35 -16.83
C ARG A 88 1.19 9.88 -18.09
N ASP A 89 1.94 10.22 -19.12
CA ASP A 89 1.36 10.74 -20.36
C ASP A 89 0.47 9.68 -21.02
N GLU A 90 0.88 8.41 -20.97
CA GLU A 90 0.07 7.29 -21.43
C GLU A 90 -1.21 7.10 -20.61
N LEU A 91 -1.11 7.20 -19.27
CA LEU A 91 -2.28 7.17 -18.38
C LEU A 91 -3.26 8.31 -18.68
N PHE A 92 -2.74 9.48 -19.03
CA PHE A 92 -3.55 10.64 -19.37
C PHE A 92 -4.20 10.49 -20.76
N GLY A 93 -3.41 10.20 -21.79
CA GLY A 93 -3.84 10.16 -23.19
C GLY A 93 -4.73 8.97 -23.53
N HIS A 94 -4.37 7.75 -23.08
CA HIS A 94 -5.10 6.54 -23.43
C HIS A 94 -6.24 6.22 -22.45
N LYS A 95 -6.12 6.64 -21.18
CA LYS A 95 -7.09 6.28 -20.14
C LYS A 95 -7.84 7.44 -19.52
N GLY A 96 -7.56 8.68 -19.93
CA GLY A 96 -8.21 9.88 -19.38
C GLY A 96 -7.97 10.07 -17.88
N MET A 97 -6.98 9.39 -17.31
CA MET A 97 -6.71 9.42 -15.87
C MET A 97 -5.80 10.59 -15.52
N HIS A 98 -6.39 11.63 -14.93
CA HIS A 98 -5.62 12.75 -14.38
C HIS A 98 -4.94 12.35 -13.07
N VAL A 99 -3.64 12.02 -13.16
CA VAL A 99 -2.83 11.62 -12.01
C VAL A 99 -1.63 12.54 -11.86
N ASN A 100 -1.41 13.02 -10.63
CA ASN A 100 -0.25 13.84 -10.30
C ASN A 100 1.06 13.05 -10.48
N ASP A 101 2.05 13.68 -11.12
CA ASP A 101 3.41 13.16 -11.34
C ASP A 101 4.04 12.55 -10.10
N LYS A 102 3.93 13.22 -8.94
CA LYS A 102 4.50 12.75 -7.68
C LYS A 102 3.83 11.45 -7.21
N ARG A 103 2.54 11.26 -7.52
CA ARG A 103 1.81 10.02 -7.20
C ARG A 103 2.29 8.88 -8.10
N VAL A 104 2.42 9.12 -9.40
CA VAL A 104 2.96 8.13 -10.36
C VAL A 104 4.39 7.74 -9.98
N LEU A 105 5.28 8.71 -9.75
CA LEU A 105 6.66 8.49 -9.33
C LEU A 105 6.74 7.61 -8.07
N ARG A 106 5.91 7.89 -7.06
CA ARG A 106 5.89 7.12 -5.81
C ARG A 106 5.45 5.67 -6.05
N ILE A 107 4.47 5.45 -6.93
CA ILE A 107 3.99 4.11 -7.26
C ILE A 107 5.05 3.36 -8.06
N CYS A 108 5.65 3.97 -9.09
CA CYS A 108 6.75 3.36 -9.84
C CYS A 108 7.90 2.91 -8.91
N ARG A 109 8.33 3.77 -7.98
CA ARG A 109 9.37 3.41 -7.00
C ARG A 109 8.99 2.24 -6.10
N LYS A 110 7.72 2.13 -5.70
CA LYS A 110 7.22 0.99 -4.91
C LYS A 110 7.17 -0.31 -5.71
N CYS A 111 6.93 -0.21 -7.02
CA CYS A 111 6.88 -1.36 -7.93
C CYS A 111 8.24 -1.70 -8.55
N ASP A 112 9.33 -1.06 -8.10
CA ASP A 112 10.67 -1.10 -8.69
C ASP A 112 10.73 -0.82 -10.21
N ILE A 113 9.77 -0.05 -10.72
CA ILE A 113 9.70 0.35 -12.12
C ILE A 113 10.73 1.46 -12.36
N LYS A 114 11.72 1.15 -13.18
CA LYS A 114 12.80 2.06 -13.62
C LYS A 114 12.80 2.11 -15.13
N SER A 115 13.15 3.26 -15.70
CA SER A 115 13.43 3.32 -17.13
C SER A 115 14.70 2.50 -17.38
N ASN A 116 14.60 1.38 -18.09
CA ASN A 116 15.80 0.70 -18.56
C ASN A 116 16.32 1.45 -19.77
N ILE A 117 17.36 2.26 -19.57
CA ILE A 117 18.24 2.70 -20.65
C ILE A 117 19.30 1.61 -20.76
N ASN A 118 19.00 0.55 -21.53
CA ASN A 118 20.04 -0.34 -22.00
C ASN A 118 20.77 0.40 -23.12
N LEU A 119 22.00 0.84 -22.84
CA LEU A 119 23.00 1.21 -23.84
C LEU A 119 23.56 -0.05 -24.50
#